data_AF-V9VUA5-F1
#
_entry.id   AF-V9VUA5-F1
#
_cell.length_a   1.000
_cell.length_b   1.000
_cell.length_c   1.000
_cell.angle_alpha   90.00
_cell.angle_beta   90.00
_cell.angle_gamma   90.00
#
_symmetry.space_group_name_H-M   'P 1'
#
loop_
_entity.id
_entity.type
_entity.pdbx_description
1 polymer ?
#
loop_
_entity_poly.entity_id
_entity_poly.type
_entity_poly.pdbx_seq_one_letter_code
_entity_poly.pdbx_strand_id
1 'polypeptide(L)'
;MRDVINAQMVALIDSPAFGCLDAAAEAIRARTGQPVGKGTLSRRLSGQCGWPIDEVWALEDAAGRHPVTRYRMRRMNPDEKTAAGSILSQAGAISKEAGEAVSSILAAEQSASAADWAAAGVEIDEAIDVLRRARACAEAKVLEGQHERA
;
A
#
# COMPACT_ATOMS: atom_id res chain seq x y z
N MET A 1 -11.77 -7.01 9.70
CA MET A 1 -12.17 -5.74 9.03
C MET A 1 -12.01 -4.54 9.94
N ARG A 2 -12.56 -4.57 11.17
CA ARG A 2 -12.35 -3.50 12.15
C ARG A 2 -10.87 -3.22 12.42
N ASP A 3 -10.04 -4.25 12.57
CA ASP A 3 -8.60 -4.10 12.83
C ASP A 3 -7.86 -3.40 11.69
N VAL A 4 -8.23 -3.71 10.44
CA VAL A 4 -7.65 -3.05 9.26
C VAL A 4 -8.05 -1.59 9.21
N ILE A 5 -9.34 -1.27 9.42
CA ILE A 5 -9.81 0.12 9.46
C ILE A 5 -9.10 0.88 10.58
N ASN A 6 -9.01 0.31 11.78
CA ASN A 6 -8.33 0.93 12.91
C ASN A 6 -6.84 1.15 12.61
N ALA A 7 -6.15 0.19 12.01
CA ALA A 7 -4.75 0.37 11.60
C ALA A 7 -4.59 1.51 10.58
N GLN A 8 -5.50 1.63 9.60
CA GLN A 8 -5.49 2.76 8.66
C GLN A 8 -5.77 4.09 9.35
N MET A 9 -6.73 4.13 10.30
CA MET A 9 -7.04 5.35 11.05
C MET A 9 -5.91 5.76 12.00
N VAL A 10 -5.24 4.81 12.67
CA VAL A 10 -4.02 5.06 13.47
C VAL A 10 -2.95 5.69 12.58
N ALA A 11 -2.61 5.04 11.47
CA ALA A 11 -1.59 5.56 10.56
C ALA A 11 -1.95 6.93 9.98
N LEU A 12 -3.24 7.20 9.75
CA LEU A 12 -3.73 8.48 9.29
C LEU A 12 -3.56 9.57 10.35
N ILE A 13 -3.94 9.29 11.61
CA ILE A 13 -3.85 10.21 12.75
C ILE A 13 -2.39 10.48 13.16
N ASP A 14 -1.55 9.45 13.19
CA ASP A 14 -0.13 9.57 13.54
C ASP A 14 0.69 10.22 12.43
N SER A 15 0.10 10.42 11.25
CA SER A 15 0.77 11.08 10.15
C SER A 15 1.01 12.57 10.43
N PRO A 16 1.94 13.21 9.70
CA PRO A 16 2.22 14.65 9.83
C PRO A 16 1.01 15.57 9.61
N ALA A 17 -0.09 15.07 9.03
CA ALA A 17 -1.30 15.85 8.80
C ALA A 17 -2.05 16.18 10.11
N PHE A 18 -1.95 15.33 11.14
CA PHE A 18 -2.56 15.60 12.45
C PHE A 18 -1.54 15.52 13.57
N GLY A 19 -0.72 14.47 13.61
CA GLY A 19 0.32 14.24 14.62
C GLY A 19 -0.19 13.97 16.03
N CYS A 20 -1.48 14.20 16.30
CA CYS A 20 -2.12 13.88 17.57
C CYS A 20 -3.64 13.76 17.44
N LEU A 21 -4.27 13.19 18.46
CA LEU A 21 -5.72 13.02 18.53
C LEU A 21 -6.49 14.33 18.64
N ASP A 22 -5.89 15.36 19.24
CA ASP A 22 -6.55 16.65 19.42
C ASP A 22 -6.68 17.39 18.08
N ALA A 23 -5.65 17.32 17.23
CA ALA A 23 -5.71 17.82 15.86
C ALA A 23 -6.71 17.04 14.99
N ALA A 24 -6.75 15.71 15.13
CA ALA A 24 -7.74 14.88 14.44
C ALA A 24 -9.18 15.21 14.87
N ALA A 25 -9.41 15.46 16.17
CA ALA A 25 -10.71 15.86 16.70
C ALA A 25 -11.19 17.21 16.14
N GLU A 26 -10.30 18.21 16.09
CA GLU A 26 -10.64 19.50 15.48
C GLU A 26 -10.84 19.39 13.97
N ALA A 27 -10.08 18.52 13.28
CA ALA A 27 -10.28 18.29 11.85
C ALA A 27 -11.65 17.67 11.53
N ILE A 28 -12.12 16.75 12.37
CA ILE A 28 -13.49 16.20 12.31
C ILE A 28 -14.49 17.32 12.55
N ARG A 29 -14.35 18.06 13.67
CA ARG A 29 -15.27 19.13 14.05
C ARG A 29 -15.41 20.20 12.96
N ALA A 30 -14.30 20.59 12.35
CA ALA A 30 -14.28 21.59 11.28
C ALA A 30 -15.07 21.15 10.03
N ARG A 31 -15.17 19.84 9.78
CA ARG A 31 -15.83 19.28 8.58
C ARG A 31 -17.25 18.81 8.84
N THR A 32 -17.50 18.16 9.97
CA THR A 32 -18.82 17.59 10.30
C THR A 32 -19.68 18.55 11.11
N GLY A 33 -19.09 19.59 11.70
CA GLY A 33 -19.75 20.49 12.65
C GLY A 33 -20.05 19.84 14.01
N GLN A 34 -19.73 18.55 14.19
CA GLN A 34 -20.00 17.80 15.41
C GLN A 34 -18.74 17.74 16.29
N PRO A 35 -18.84 18.06 17.58
CA PRO A 35 -17.70 17.94 18.48
C PRO A 35 -17.38 16.46 18.73
N VAL A 36 -16.11 16.10 18.56
CA VAL A 36 -15.58 14.80 18.93
C VAL A 36 -14.45 14.99 19.92
N GLY A 37 -14.44 14.19 20.99
CA GLY A 37 -13.39 14.27 22.02
C GLY A 37 -12.29 13.24 21.80
N LYS A 38 -11.08 13.56 22.26
CA LYS A 38 -9.91 12.66 22.31
C LYS A 38 -10.23 11.28 22.90
N GLY A 39 -10.99 11.24 24.00
CA GLY A 39 -11.40 9.99 24.64
C GLY A 39 -12.28 9.12 23.75
N THR A 40 -13.12 9.72 22.90
CA THR A 40 -13.93 8.99 21.92
C THR A 40 -13.05 8.44 20.80
N LEU A 41 -12.12 9.23 20.27
CA LEU A 41 -11.17 8.76 19.26
C LEU A 41 -10.30 7.60 19.79
N SER A 42 -9.80 7.71 21.01
CA SER A 42 -9.03 6.64 21.66
C SER A 42 -9.82 5.33 21.78
N ARG A 43 -11.11 5.40 22.17
CA ARG A 43 -12.00 4.23 22.22
C ARG A 43 -12.28 3.62 20.84
N ARG A 44 -12.31 4.43 19.79
CA ARG A 44 -12.45 3.93 18.41
C ARG A 44 -11.19 3.21 17.96
N LEU A 45 -10.02 3.80 18.23
CA LEU A 45 -8.72 3.22 17.88
C LEU A 45 -8.48 1.89 18.61
N SER A 46 -8.90 1.77 19.87
CA SER A 46 -8.86 0.51 20.63
C SER A 46 -9.94 -0.49 20.25
N GLY A 47 -10.83 -0.16 19.30
CA GLY A 47 -11.89 -1.03 18.81
C GLY A 47 -13.09 -1.18 19.73
N GLN A 48 -13.15 -0.43 20.84
CA GLN A 48 -14.27 -0.44 21.78
C GLN A 48 -15.54 0.16 21.17
N CYS A 49 -15.40 1.09 20.22
CA CYS A 49 -16.51 1.59 19.41
C CYS A 49 -16.14 1.72 17.93
N GLY A 50 -17.15 1.67 17.06
CA GLY A 50 -16.94 1.81 15.62
C GLY A 50 -16.68 3.25 15.19
N TRP A 51 -16.10 3.39 14.00
CA TRP A 51 -15.96 4.67 13.31
C TRP A 51 -17.23 5.02 12.54
N PRO A 52 -17.86 6.17 12.83
CA PRO A 52 -18.85 6.79 11.94
C PRO A 52 -18.22 7.11 10.59
N ILE A 53 -18.99 6.94 9.51
CA ILE A 53 -18.46 7.08 8.14
C ILE A 53 -18.14 8.53 7.78
N ASP A 54 -18.92 9.47 8.29
CA ASP A 54 -18.74 10.91 8.15
C ASP A 54 -17.42 11.38 8.78
N GLU A 55 -17.05 10.84 9.94
CA GLU A 55 -15.77 11.15 10.57
C GLU A 55 -14.57 10.53 9.84
N VAL A 56 -14.74 9.32 9.29
CA VAL A 56 -13.70 8.69 8.45
C VAL A 56 -13.44 9.57 7.24
N TRP A 57 -14.48 9.94 6.50
CA TRP A 57 -14.35 10.84 5.36
C TRP A 57 -13.77 12.18 5.75
N ALA A 58 -14.21 12.76 6.86
CA ALA A 58 -13.66 14.02 7.34
C ALA A 58 -12.14 13.95 7.57
N LEU A 59 -11.63 12.86 8.18
CA LEU A 59 -10.20 12.67 8.39
C LEU A 59 -9.45 12.37 7.09
N GLU A 60 -10.01 11.54 6.20
CA GLU A 60 -9.40 11.25 4.90
C GLU A 60 -9.27 12.52 4.04
N ASP A 61 -10.33 13.33 3.98
CA ASP A 61 -10.38 14.61 3.27
C ASP A 61 -9.47 15.65 3.92
N ALA A 62 -9.32 15.63 5.25
CA ALA A 62 -8.39 16.50 5.97
C ALA A 62 -6.93 16.15 5.71
N ALA A 63 -6.63 14.87 5.56
CA ALA A 63 -5.29 14.39 5.29
C ALA A 63 -4.93 14.38 3.78
N GLY A 64 -5.91 14.67 2.89
CA GLY A 64 -5.76 14.52 1.44
C GLY A 64 -5.43 13.08 1.02
N ARG A 65 -5.77 12.08 1.84
CA ARG A 65 -5.43 10.67 1.61
C ARG A 65 -6.58 9.80 2.06
N HIS A 66 -6.94 8.82 1.23
CA HIS A 66 -8.17 8.05 1.41
C HIS A 66 -7.93 6.53 1.61
N PRO A 67 -7.17 6.10 2.64
CA PRO A 67 -6.82 4.69 2.83
C PRO A 67 -8.01 3.75 3.10
N VAL A 68 -8.99 4.16 3.91
CA VAL A 68 -10.18 3.36 4.23
C VAL A 68 -11.12 3.32 3.03
N THR A 69 -11.30 4.44 2.33
CA THR A 69 -12.10 4.49 1.10
C THR A 69 -11.46 3.66 -0.01
N ARG A 70 -10.14 3.76 -0.23
CA ARG A 70 -9.39 2.90 -1.17
C ARG A 70 -9.52 1.42 -0.80
N TYR A 71 -9.41 1.07 0.49
CA TYR A 71 -9.63 -0.30 0.97
C TYR A 71 -11.06 -0.80 0.67
N ARG A 72 -12.08 0.02 0.87
CA ARG A 72 -13.47 -0.32 0.53
C ARG A 72 -13.69 -0.47 -0.97
N MET A 73 -13.14 0.44 -1.79
CA MET A 73 -13.25 0.38 -3.25
C MET A 73 -12.60 -0.90 -3.82
N ARG A 74 -11.44 -1.32 -3.29
CA ARG A 74 -10.81 -2.59 -3.67
C ARG A 74 -11.71 -3.81 -3.44
N ARG A 75 -12.62 -3.74 -2.47
CA ARG A 75 -13.59 -4.82 -2.22
C ARG A 75 -14.76 -4.81 -3.20
N MET A 76 -15.08 -3.64 -3.77
CA MET A 76 -16.18 -3.48 -4.74
C MET A 76 -15.75 -3.88 -6.16
N ASN A 77 -14.50 -3.57 -6.53
CA ASN A 77 -13.94 -3.98 -7.81
C ASN A 77 -12.78 -4.97 -7.56
N PRO A 78 -13.07 -6.27 -7.40
CA PRO A 78 -12.05 -7.32 -7.43
C PRO A 78 -11.53 -7.51 -8.86
N ASP A 79 -11.13 -6.43 -9.54
CA ASP A 79 -10.57 -6.53 -10.89
C ASP A 79 -9.09 -6.89 -10.79
N GLU A 80 -8.72 -8.00 -11.43
CA GLU A 80 -7.34 -8.50 -11.62
C GLU A 80 -6.37 -7.41 -12.10
N LYS A 81 -6.86 -6.34 -12.75
CA LYS A 81 -6.06 -5.18 -13.16
C LYS A 81 -5.49 -4.37 -11.99
N THR A 82 -6.22 -4.28 -10.86
CA THR A 82 -5.69 -3.64 -9.64
C THR A 82 -4.67 -4.54 -8.94
N ALA A 83 -4.79 -5.86 -9.10
CA ALA A 83 -3.78 -6.82 -8.62
C ALA A 83 -2.52 -6.77 -9.49
N ALA A 84 -2.63 -6.76 -10.82
CA ALA A 84 -1.51 -6.70 -11.76
C ALA A 84 -0.64 -5.42 -11.61
N GLY A 85 -1.24 -4.30 -11.19
CA GLY A 85 -0.54 -3.05 -10.87
C GLY A 85 -0.30 -2.81 -9.38
N SER A 86 -0.58 -3.78 -8.50
CA SER A 86 -0.30 -3.64 -7.07
C SER A 86 1.17 -3.97 -6.80
N ILE A 87 1.86 -3.09 -6.08
CA ILE A 87 3.24 -3.33 -5.62
C ILE A 87 3.38 -4.69 -4.90
N LEU A 88 2.31 -5.17 -4.24
CA LEU A 88 2.27 -6.48 -3.58
C LEU A 88 2.32 -7.65 -4.57
N SER A 89 1.59 -7.56 -5.69
CA SER A 89 1.66 -8.59 -6.73
C SER A 89 3.01 -8.56 -7.43
N GLN A 90 3.54 -7.37 -7.67
CA GLN A 90 4.88 -7.19 -8.24
C GLN A 90 5.96 -7.75 -7.31
N ALA A 91 5.83 -7.55 -5.99
CA ALA A 91 6.76 -8.13 -5.01
C ALA A 91 6.77 -9.66 -5.04
N GLY A 92 5.59 -10.30 -5.15
CA GLY A 92 5.51 -11.76 -5.29
C GLY A 92 6.18 -12.27 -6.56
N ALA A 93 5.95 -11.60 -7.70
CA ALA A 93 6.62 -11.92 -8.95
C ALA A 93 8.13 -11.72 -8.86
N ILE A 94 8.61 -10.61 -8.28
CA ILE A 94 10.05 -10.36 -8.09
C ILE A 94 10.67 -11.49 -7.27
N SER A 95 10.04 -11.89 -6.16
CA SER A 95 10.60 -12.95 -5.30
C SER A 95 10.70 -14.30 -6.00
N LYS A 96 9.70 -14.66 -6.82
CA LYS A 96 9.73 -15.90 -7.61
C LYS A 96 10.88 -15.88 -8.62
N GLU A 97 10.87 -14.89 -9.49
CA GLU A 97 11.74 -14.84 -10.67
C GLU A 97 13.21 -14.56 -10.26
N ALA A 98 13.44 -13.73 -9.24
CA ALA A 98 14.77 -13.57 -8.66
C ALA A 98 15.27 -14.86 -7.99
N GLY A 99 14.38 -15.64 -7.38
CA GLY A 99 14.72 -16.94 -6.79
C GLY A 99 15.10 -17.97 -7.84
N GLU A 100 14.35 -18.04 -8.93
CA GLU A 100 14.63 -18.90 -10.09
C GLU A 100 15.96 -18.52 -10.76
N ALA A 101 16.20 -17.22 -10.98
CA ALA A 101 17.48 -16.72 -11.48
C ALA A 101 18.67 -17.11 -10.59
N VAL A 102 18.57 -16.92 -9.26
CA VAL A 102 19.63 -17.33 -8.31
C VAL A 102 19.85 -18.84 -8.35
N SER A 103 18.77 -19.64 -8.38
CA SER A 103 18.87 -21.10 -8.46
C SER A 103 19.59 -21.54 -9.74
N SER A 104 19.26 -20.94 -10.88
CA SER A 104 19.87 -21.29 -12.17
C SER A 104 21.32 -20.86 -12.28
N ILE A 105 21.71 -19.72 -11.70
CA ILE A 105 23.12 -19.32 -11.57
C ILE A 105 23.90 -20.36 -10.75
N LEU A 106 23.37 -20.76 -9.59
CA LEU A 106 24.02 -21.75 -8.72
C LEU A 106 24.14 -23.12 -9.40
N ALA A 107 23.15 -23.51 -10.21
CA ALA A 107 23.20 -24.74 -10.98
C ALA A 107 24.24 -24.67 -12.11
N ALA A 108 24.31 -23.54 -12.83
CA ALA A 108 25.28 -23.32 -13.89
C ALA A 108 26.72 -23.29 -13.37
N GLU A 109 26.96 -22.67 -12.21
CA GLU A 109 28.28 -22.65 -11.53
C GLU A 109 28.75 -24.06 -11.12
N GLN A 110 27.82 -24.95 -10.77
CA GLN A 110 28.14 -26.34 -10.44
C GLN A 110 28.26 -27.24 -11.67
N SER A 111 28.05 -26.69 -12.87
CA SER A 111 28.08 -27.42 -14.14
C SER A 111 29.30 -27.04 -14.97
N ALA A 112 29.75 -27.99 -15.80
CA ALA A 112 30.76 -27.75 -16.84
C ALA A 112 30.14 -27.39 -18.21
N SER A 113 28.81 -27.19 -18.26
CA SER A 113 28.06 -26.98 -19.50
C SER A 113 27.80 -25.49 -19.79
N ALA A 114 28.18 -25.04 -20.98
CA ALA A 114 27.81 -23.71 -21.48
C ALA A 114 26.29 -23.56 -21.71
N ALA A 115 25.56 -24.66 -21.88
CA ALA A 115 24.10 -24.62 -22.03
C ALA A 115 23.40 -24.21 -20.72
N ASP A 116 23.98 -24.57 -19.57
CA ASP A 116 23.41 -24.22 -18.26
C ASP A 116 23.61 -22.73 -17.96
N TRP A 117 24.71 -22.15 -18.43
CA TRP A 117 24.93 -20.70 -18.41
C TRP A 117 23.97 -19.94 -19.34
N ALA A 118 23.62 -20.51 -20.49
CA ALA A 118 22.62 -19.92 -21.37
C ALA A 118 21.22 -19.94 -20.73
N ALA A 119 20.85 -21.05 -20.07
CA ALA A 119 19.59 -21.16 -19.32
C ALA A 119 19.54 -20.18 -18.14
N ALA A 120 20.64 -20.04 -17.37
CA ALA A 120 20.75 -19.03 -16.32
C ALA A 120 20.59 -17.60 -16.87
N GLY A 121 21.10 -17.33 -18.07
CA GLY A 121 20.89 -16.04 -18.75
C GLY A 121 19.42 -15.72 -19.00
N VAL A 122 18.64 -16.71 -19.45
CA VAL A 122 17.18 -16.54 -19.67
C VAL A 122 16.46 -16.18 -18.36
N GLU A 123 16.75 -16.90 -17.29
CA GLU A 123 16.12 -16.67 -15.98
C GLU A 123 16.50 -15.28 -15.40
N ILE A 124 17.74 -14.83 -15.63
CA ILE A 124 18.17 -13.47 -15.27
C ILE A 124 17.38 -12.42 -16.05
N ASP A 125 17.16 -12.62 -17.35
CA ASP A 125 16.40 -11.69 -18.18
C ASP A 125 14.92 -11.62 -17.73
N GLU A 126 14.31 -12.75 -17.37
CA GLU A 126 12.95 -12.81 -16.82
C GLU A 126 12.85 -12.03 -15.49
N ALA A 127 13.82 -12.20 -14.60
CA ALA A 127 13.90 -11.42 -13.36
C ALA A 127 14.06 -9.91 -13.61
N ILE A 128 14.90 -9.51 -14.59
CA ILE A 128 15.08 -8.11 -14.99
C ILE A 128 13.77 -7.52 -15.50
N ASP A 129 13.02 -8.24 -16.33
CA ASP A 129 11.76 -7.75 -16.90
C ASP A 129 10.68 -7.55 -15.85
N VAL A 130 10.65 -8.39 -14.81
CA VAL A 130 9.75 -8.19 -13.67
C VAL A 130 10.16 -6.96 -12.87
N LEU A 131 11.46 -6.78 -12.59
CA LEU A 131 11.97 -5.60 -11.90
C LEU A 131 11.69 -4.29 -12.67
N ARG A 132 11.81 -4.31 -14.00
CA ARG A 132 11.47 -3.16 -14.86
C ARG A 132 9.98 -2.81 -14.76
N ARG A 133 9.09 -3.82 -14.79
CA ARG A 133 7.64 -3.61 -14.60
C ARG A 133 7.31 -3.02 -13.23
N ALA A 134 7.94 -3.53 -12.17
CA ALA A 134 7.78 -3.00 -10.83
C ALA A 134 8.28 -1.55 -10.71
N ARG A 135 9.41 -1.22 -11.35
CA ARG A 135 9.95 0.15 -11.41
C ARG A 135 8.97 1.10 -12.09
N ALA A 136 8.43 0.74 -13.25
CA ALA A 136 7.43 1.55 -13.94
C ALA A 136 6.17 1.78 -13.07
N CYS A 137 5.72 0.75 -12.34
CA CYS A 137 4.63 0.88 -11.39
C CYS A 137 4.96 1.85 -10.24
N ALA A 138 6.18 1.81 -9.71
CA ALA A 138 6.61 2.72 -8.65
C ALA A 138 6.70 4.16 -9.15
N GLU A 139 7.21 4.39 -10.37
CA GLU A 139 7.27 5.71 -11.00
C GLU A 139 5.87 6.30 -11.23
N ALA A 140 4.91 5.50 -11.69
CA ALA A 140 3.51 5.91 -11.81
C ALA A 140 2.92 6.37 -10.46
N LYS A 141 3.29 5.70 -9.36
CA LYS A 141 2.84 6.09 -8.01
C LYS A 141 3.49 7.38 -7.51
N VAL A 142 4.74 7.66 -7.90
CA VAL A 142 5.40 8.93 -7.60
C VAL A 142 4.69 10.09 -8.34
N LEU A 143 4.34 9.90 -9.60
CA LEU A 143 3.61 10.90 -10.40
C LEU A 143 2.21 11.18 -9.83
N GLU A 144 1.44 10.14 -9.47
CA GLU A 144 0.15 10.30 -8.79
C GLU A 144 0.29 11.14 -7.49
N GLY A 145 1.33 10.88 -6.69
CA GLY A 145 1.59 11.63 -5.46
C GLY A 145 2.11 13.06 -5.66
N GLN A 146 2.60 13.41 -6.85
CA GLN A 146 3.01 14.78 -7.20
C GLN A 146 1.83 15.62 -7.66
N HIS A 147 0.86 15.03 -8.38
CA HIS A 147 -0.38 15.70 -8.76
C HIS A 147 -1.31 15.98 -7.56
N GLU A 148 -1.22 15.21 -6.48
CA GLU A 148 -1.94 15.49 -5.21
C GLU A 148 -1.31 16.64 -4.40
N ARG A 149 -0.14 17.20 -4.79
CA ARG A 149 0.59 18.26 -4.07
C ARG A 149 0.63 19.63 -4.77
N ALA A 150 0.06 19.74 -5.97
CA ALA A 150 -0.03 20.97 -6.75
C ALA A 150 -1.45 21.56 -6.66
#